data_AF-A0A967HK76-F1
#
_entry.id   AF-A0A967HK76-F1
#
_cell.length_a   1.000
_cell.length_b   1.000
_cell.length_c   1.000
_cell.angle_alpha   90.00
_cell.angle_beta   90.00
_cell.angle_gamma   90.00
#
_symmetry.space_group_name_H-M   'P 1'
#
loop_
_entity.id
_entity.type
_entity.pdbx_description
1 polymer ?
#
loop_
_entity_poly.entity_id
_entity_poly.type
_entity_poly.pdbx_seq_one_letter_code
_entity_poly.pdbx_strand_id
1 'polypeptide(L)'
;LELQQYVGGHRSVLLGAGIHRVIDPIEANGISDTENSLSTFILHRDYRDHYTRHGWSAFLRYYGRTRPLEAAIEYQDERHGSSAPRTPWSLLDNDEAWRLQPRIAEGDLRSIRGSLRWDTRNDRVDPAAGWLVEAEVEQGLEGDLRYLAYDPAFPGDPDPPVVERSATAEFTTARLDVRRYLRVGPHSRFALRAAFAGSPDDGALPAQRQHVLGGEGTLPGYDRWAFDCGARDAVPVDSFTPYYGCDRSVLFQAEYRHAFLGSGGLGLGRLLGLDFDLVTNPELVVFADAGRAWIEAESRGTRVELGTSDLQVDAGLGLRLGRLGLYLAVPLSGGADGPNFFIRLGPRL
;
A
#
# COMPACT_ATOMS: atom_id res chain seq x y z
N LEU A 1 -17.27 8.54 15.34
CA LEU A 1 -17.32 9.01 16.75
C LEU A 1 -16.58 7.99 17.59
N GLU A 2 -15.70 8.43 18.48
CA GLU A 2 -14.87 7.52 19.28
C GLU A 2 -14.89 7.95 20.76
N LEU A 3 -15.00 6.97 21.66
CA LEU A 3 -14.89 7.12 23.10
C LEU A 3 -13.69 6.32 23.58
N GLN A 4 -12.81 6.95 24.37
CA GLN A 4 -11.57 6.31 24.84
C GLN A 4 -11.22 6.74 26.26
N GLN A 5 -10.64 5.81 27.04
CA GLN A 5 -10.21 6.03 28.41
C GLN A 5 -8.92 5.27 28.73
N TYR A 6 -7.96 5.97 29.35
CA TYR A 6 -6.77 5.32 29.90
C TYR A 6 -7.12 4.51 31.14
N VAL A 7 -6.57 3.30 31.23
CA VAL A 7 -6.77 2.36 32.36
C VAL A 7 -5.45 2.16 33.11
N GLY A 8 -5.53 1.91 34.42
CA GLY A 8 -4.37 1.51 35.23
C GLY A 8 -3.45 2.65 35.68
N GLY A 9 -3.93 3.90 35.72
CA GLY A 9 -3.27 5.05 36.37
C GLY A 9 -1.98 5.58 35.70
N HIS A 10 -1.32 4.77 34.87
CA HIS A 10 -0.02 5.07 34.27
C HIS A 10 -0.09 5.50 32.80
N ARG A 11 -1.32 5.66 32.25
CA ARG A 11 -1.59 6.04 30.84
C ARG A 11 -0.86 5.17 29.80
N SER A 12 -0.54 3.94 30.15
CA SER A 12 0.11 2.97 29.24
C SER A 12 -0.89 2.08 28.51
N VAL A 13 -2.13 1.99 29.01
CA VAL A 13 -3.18 1.18 28.41
C VAL A 13 -4.38 2.07 28.15
N LEU A 14 -4.90 2.02 26.93
CA LEU A 14 -6.03 2.79 26.45
C LEU A 14 -7.09 1.82 25.95
N LEU A 15 -8.29 1.90 26.51
CA LEU A 15 -9.46 1.17 26.05
C LEU A 15 -10.36 2.16 25.31
N GLY A 16 -10.96 1.75 24.20
CA GLY A 16 -11.93 2.58 23.50
C GLY A 16 -12.89 1.80 22.63
N ALA A 17 -13.91 2.49 22.15
CA ALA A 17 -14.86 2.00 21.16
C ALA A 17 -15.32 3.15 20.27
N GLY A 18 -15.67 2.85 19.04
CA GLY A 18 -16.10 3.85 18.06
C GLY A 18 -17.12 3.32 17.08
N ILE A 19 -17.84 4.26 16.48
CA ILE A 19 -18.67 4.05 15.29
C ILE A 19 -18.09 4.84 14.14
N HIS A 20 -18.08 4.26 12.95
CA HIS A 20 -17.49 4.89 11.78
C HIS A 20 -18.26 4.56 10.50
N ARG A 21 -18.07 5.43 9.52
CA ARG A 21 -18.48 5.25 8.13
C ARG A 21 -17.42 5.94 7.29
N VAL A 22 -16.57 5.16 6.65
CA VAL A 22 -15.37 5.65 5.98
C VAL A 22 -15.24 5.04 4.59
N ILE A 23 -14.52 5.75 3.73
CA ILE A 23 -13.98 5.23 2.48
C ILE A 23 -12.50 4.99 2.78
N ASP A 24 -12.07 3.73 2.70
CA ASP A 24 -10.73 3.30 3.09
C ASP A 24 -10.00 2.77 1.86
N PRO A 25 -8.71 3.08 1.66
CA PRO A 25 -7.94 2.38 0.65
C PRO A 25 -7.75 0.90 1.01
N ILE A 26 -7.75 0.04 -0.01
CA ILE A 26 -7.39 -1.38 0.14
C ILE A 26 -5.92 -1.49 0.56
N GLU A 27 -5.05 -0.72 -0.11
CA GLU A 27 -3.64 -0.56 0.24
C GLU A 27 -3.12 0.86 -0.02
N ALA A 28 -2.08 1.25 0.72
CA ALA A 28 -1.37 2.50 0.50
C ALA A 28 -0.10 2.34 -0.38
N ASN A 29 0.44 1.13 -0.49
CA ASN A 29 1.58 0.76 -1.35
C ASN A 29 2.78 1.71 -1.29
N GLY A 30 3.12 2.22 -0.11
CA GLY A 30 4.26 3.11 0.07
C GLY A 30 4.11 4.52 -0.52
N ILE A 31 2.90 4.92 -0.95
CA ILE A 31 2.57 6.27 -1.41
C ILE A 31 1.82 7.02 -0.30
N SER A 32 2.30 8.22 0.04
CA SER A 32 1.67 9.03 1.10
C SER A 32 0.31 9.59 0.66
N ASP A 33 -0.55 9.94 1.61
CA ASP A 33 -1.86 10.54 1.32
C ASP A 33 -1.71 11.84 0.52
N THR A 34 -0.73 12.66 0.89
CA THR A 34 -0.43 13.93 0.21
C THR A 34 0.02 13.69 -1.23
N GLU A 35 0.91 12.72 -1.44
CA GLU A 35 1.42 12.36 -2.76
C GLU A 35 0.30 11.80 -3.64
N ASN A 36 -0.52 10.90 -3.12
CA ASN A 36 -1.69 10.39 -3.84
C ASN A 36 -2.66 11.51 -4.20
N SER A 37 -3.00 12.36 -3.24
CA SER A 37 -3.96 13.46 -3.45
C SER A 37 -3.47 14.48 -4.49
N LEU A 38 -2.18 14.81 -4.47
CA LEU A 38 -1.58 15.71 -5.47
C LEU A 38 -1.51 15.04 -6.84
N SER A 39 -1.18 13.75 -6.90
CA SER A 39 -1.19 13.01 -8.15
C SER A 39 -2.60 12.91 -8.75
N THR A 40 -3.62 12.64 -7.94
CA THR A 40 -5.03 12.65 -8.36
C THR A 40 -5.44 14.03 -8.87
N PHE A 41 -5.15 15.08 -8.10
CA PHE A 41 -5.56 16.44 -8.43
C PHE A 41 -4.82 17.03 -9.63
N ILE A 42 -3.52 16.75 -9.78
CA ILE A 42 -2.69 17.37 -10.83
C ILE A 42 -2.66 16.49 -12.08
N LEU A 43 -2.40 15.19 -11.92
CA LEU A 43 -1.98 14.27 -12.99
C LEU A 43 -3.08 13.27 -13.39
N HIS A 44 -4.33 13.44 -12.93
CA HIS A 44 -5.41 12.46 -13.14
C HIS A 44 -5.04 11.03 -12.68
N ARG A 45 -4.15 10.91 -11.70
CA ARG A 45 -3.51 9.63 -11.36
C ARG A 45 -3.71 9.28 -9.89
N ASP A 46 -4.71 8.44 -9.63
CA ASP A 46 -4.98 7.86 -8.30
C ASP A 46 -4.29 6.49 -8.13
N TYR A 47 -3.44 6.34 -7.11
CA TYR A 47 -2.70 5.12 -6.79
C TYR A 47 -3.45 4.14 -5.87
N ARG A 48 -4.68 4.45 -5.47
CA ARG A 48 -5.39 3.67 -4.44
C ARG A 48 -6.74 3.17 -4.87
N ASP A 49 -6.97 1.88 -4.68
CA ASP A 49 -8.31 1.33 -4.75
C ASP A 49 -9.02 1.49 -3.41
N HIS A 50 -10.31 1.77 -3.46
CA HIS A 50 -11.11 2.21 -2.32
C HIS A 50 -12.33 1.33 -2.14
N TYR A 51 -12.69 1.10 -0.88
CA TYR A 51 -13.95 0.47 -0.51
C TYR A 51 -14.59 1.23 0.63
N THR A 52 -15.88 0.99 0.83
CA THR A 52 -16.61 1.57 1.94
C THR A 52 -16.71 0.56 3.08
N ARG A 53 -16.51 1.03 4.30
CA ARG A 53 -16.80 0.26 5.51
C ARG A 53 -17.49 1.14 6.54
N HIS A 54 -18.48 0.58 7.19
CA HIS A 54 -19.20 1.26 8.26
C HIS A 54 -19.66 0.27 9.30
N GLY A 55 -19.65 0.68 10.55
CA GLY A 55 -19.90 -0.23 11.66
C GLY A 55 -19.36 0.34 12.95
N TRP A 56 -18.93 -0.56 13.82
CA TRP A 56 -18.34 -0.20 15.10
C TRP A 56 -17.11 -1.04 15.39
N SER A 57 -16.25 -0.51 16.26
CA SER A 57 -15.11 -1.24 16.78
C SER A 57 -14.90 -1.01 18.26
N ALA A 58 -14.24 -1.97 18.91
CA ALA A 58 -13.77 -1.86 20.28
C ALA A 58 -12.31 -2.30 20.33
N PHE A 59 -11.47 -1.53 21.01
CA PHE A 59 -10.03 -1.74 20.98
C PHE A 59 -9.37 -1.56 22.35
N LEU A 60 -8.23 -2.24 22.49
CA LEU A 60 -7.28 -2.09 23.57
C LEU A 60 -5.92 -1.73 22.95
N ARG A 61 -5.34 -0.61 23.36
CA ARG A 61 -4.02 -0.14 22.93
C ARG A 61 -3.06 -0.09 24.11
N TYR A 62 -1.83 -0.50 23.88
CA TYR A 62 -0.71 -0.42 24.81
C TYR A 62 0.37 0.50 24.24
N TYR A 63 0.84 1.43 25.06
CA TYR A 63 1.96 2.32 24.78
C TYR A 63 3.10 2.04 25.77
N GLY A 64 4.22 1.54 25.25
CA GLY A 64 5.43 1.31 26.00
C GLY A 64 5.99 2.62 26.54
N ARG A 65 6.17 2.72 27.85
CA ARG A 65 6.67 3.94 28.50
C ARG A 65 8.17 4.13 28.35
N THR A 66 8.91 3.03 28.47
CA THR A 66 10.38 2.98 28.40
C THR A 66 10.88 2.17 27.22
N ARG A 67 9.95 1.53 26.50
CA ARG A 67 10.22 0.72 25.30
C ARG A 67 9.51 1.38 24.13
N PRO A 68 10.12 1.44 22.95
CA PRO A 68 9.52 2.05 21.77
C PRO A 68 8.53 1.07 21.11
N LEU A 69 7.56 0.62 21.88
CA LEU A 69 6.62 -0.43 21.52
C LEU A 69 5.20 0.10 21.65
N GLU A 70 4.42 -0.06 20.60
CA GLU A 70 2.99 0.15 20.60
C GLU A 70 2.33 -1.16 20.16
N ALA A 71 1.25 -1.55 20.82
CA ALA A 71 0.50 -2.75 20.46
C ALA A 71 -0.99 -2.48 20.57
N ALA A 72 -1.80 -3.11 19.73
CA ALA A 72 -3.25 -3.01 19.81
C ALA A 72 -3.93 -4.33 19.48
N ILE A 73 -5.09 -4.53 20.09
CA ILE A 73 -6.07 -5.54 19.68
C ILE A 73 -7.40 -4.81 19.47
N GLU A 74 -8.05 -5.07 18.35
CA GLU A 74 -9.31 -4.43 17.96
C GLU A 74 -10.29 -5.49 17.45
N TYR A 75 -11.51 -5.45 17.95
CA TYR A 75 -12.65 -6.18 17.41
C TYR A 75 -13.47 -5.24 16.52
N GLN A 76 -13.90 -5.74 15.36
CA GLN A 76 -14.66 -4.97 14.37
C GLN A 76 -15.91 -5.75 13.95
N ASP A 77 -17.03 -5.05 13.84
CA ASP A 77 -18.28 -5.53 13.21
C ASP A 77 -18.71 -4.47 12.21
N GLU A 78 -18.50 -4.78 10.93
CA GLU A 78 -18.57 -3.83 9.83
C GLU A 78 -19.39 -4.37 8.66
N ARG A 79 -20.02 -3.45 7.93
CA ARG A 79 -20.58 -3.70 6.61
C ARG A 79 -19.71 -3.06 5.54
N HIS A 80 -19.27 -3.89 4.60
CA HIS A 80 -18.42 -3.54 3.48
C HIS A 80 -19.23 -3.36 2.20
N GLY A 81 -18.82 -2.40 1.36
CA GLY A 81 -19.40 -2.20 0.03
C GLY A 81 -18.38 -1.65 -0.97
N SER A 82 -18.53 -1.99 -2.25
CA SER A 82 -17.67 -1.46 -3.31
C SER A 82 -17.84 0.06 -3.44
N SER A 83 -16.76 0.76 -3.78
CA SER A 83 -16.81 2.19 -4.09
C SER A 83 -16.61 2.38 -5.59
N ALA A 84 -17.66 2.76 -6.30
CA ALA A 84 -17.54 3.12 -7.72
C ALA A 84 -16.51 4.25 -7.92
N PRO A 85 -15.76 4.26 -9.04
CA PRO A 85 -14.92 5.37 -9.40
C PRO A 85 -15.74 6.67 -9.38
N ARG A 86 -15.24 7.67 -8.66
CA ARG A 86 -15.77 9.03 -8.75
C ARG A 86 -15.12 9.72 -9.95
N THR A 87 -15.73 10.80 -10.42
CA THR A 87 -15.16 11.68 -11.45
C THR A 87 -14.73 13.02 -10.83
N PRO A 88 -13.71 13.04 -9.93
CA PRO A 88 -13.18 14.30 -9.46
C PRO A 88 -12.53 15.05 -10.63
N TRP A 89 -12.51 16.38 -10.52
CA TRP A 89 -11.77 17.22 -11.44
C TRP A 89 -10.26 17.14 -11.14
N SER A 90 -9.44 17.07 -12.19
CA SER A 90 -7.98 17.16 -12.15
C SER A 90 -7.49 18.40 -12.91
N LEU A 91 -6.21 18.77 -12.83
CA LEU A 91 -5.66 19.88 -13.65
C LEU A 91 -5.38 19.45 -15.08
N LEU A 92 -4.84 18.23 -15.24
CA LEU A 92 -4.52 17.60 -16.51
C LEU A 92 -5.49 16.45 -16.79
N ASP A 93 -5.60 16.06 -18.06
CA ASP A 93 -6.27 14.84 -18.54
C ASP A 93 -7.72 14.65 -18.05
N ASN A 94 -8.47 15.74 -17.91
CA ASN A 94 -9.88 15.70 -17.47
C ASN A 94 -10.84 15.01 -18.44
N ASP A 95 -10.43 14.87 -19.69
CA ASP A 95 -11.18 14.20 -20.75
C ASP A 95 -10.97 12.68 -20.76
N GLU A 96 -9.98 12.18 -20.01
CA GLU A 96 -9.78 10.75 -19.81
C GLU A 96 -10.75 10.18 -18.76
N ALA A 97 -11.12 8.91 -18.96
CA ALA A 97 -11.95 8.20 -17.99
C ALA A 97 -11.09 7.74 -16.81
N TRP A 98 -11.58 7.99 -15.59
CA TRP A 98 -10.98 7.41 -14.40
C TRP A 98 -11.00 5.89 -14.48
N ARG A 99 -9.88 5.27 -14.11
CA ARG A 99 -9.74 3.82 -14.01
C ARG A 99 -10.85 3.18 -13.18
N LEU A 100 -11.13 1.92 -13.51
CA LEU A 100 -12.06 1.11 -12.73
C LEU A 100 -11.49 0.83 -11.33
N GLN A 101 -12.40 0.69 -10.37
CA GLN A 101 -12.13 0.20 -9.03
C GLN A 101 -12.40 -1.30 -8.99
N PRO A 102 -11.80 -2.05 -8.06
CA PRO A 102 -12.14 -3.45 -7.85
C PRO A 102 -13.49 -3.59 -7.19
N ARG A 103 -14.18 -4.65 -7.60
CA ARG A 103 -15.31 -5.18 -6.86
C ARG A 103 -14.77 -5.89 -5.63
N ILE A 104 -15.26 -5.47 -4.48
CA ILE A 104 -14.89 -6.09 -3.20
C ILE A 104 -15.94 -7.12 -2.81
N ALA A 105 -15.63 -7.95 -1.81
CA ALA A 105 -16.61 -8.84 -1.23
C ALA A 105 -17.50 -8.02 -0.27
N GLU A 106 -18.73 -7.77 -0.68
CA GLU A 106 -19.70 -6.88 -0.02
C GLU A 106 -20.53 -7.64 1.01
N GLY A 107 -20.95 -6.96 2.08
CA GLY A 107 -21.78 -7.55 3.13
C GLY A 107 -21.20 -7.35 4.52
N ASP A 108 -21.66 -8.14 5.48
CA ASP A 108 -21.27 -8.01 6.88
C ASP A 108 -20.00 -8.84 7.16
N LEU A 109 -19.04 -8.28 7.90
CA LEU A 109 -17.79 -8.91 8.33
C LEU A 109 -17.52 -8.60 9.80
N ARG A 110 -17.27 -9.65 10.57
CA ARG A 110 -16.73 -9.55 11.93
C ARG A 110 -15.29 -10.03 11.94
N SER A 111 -14.39 -9.24 12.51
CA SER A 111 -12.97 -9.59 12.58
C SER A 111 -12.30 -9.14 13.86
N ILE A 112 -11.15 -9.76 14.17
CA ILE A 112 -10.23 -9.31 15.20
C ILE A 112 -8.90 -8.97 14.54
N ARG A 113 -8.37 -7.79 14.84
CA ARG A 113 -7.08 -7.29 14.37
C ARG A 113 -6.12 -7.11 15.53
N GLY A 114 -4.95 -7.72 15.42
CA GLY A 114 -3.80 -7.45 16.28
C GLY A 114 -2.76 -6.63 15.52
N SER A 115 -2.19 -5.60 16.16
CA SER A 115 -1.10 -4.83 15.59
C SER A 115 0.04 -4.60 16.59
N LEU A 116 1.24 -4.49 16.06
CA LEU A 116 2.47 -4.24 16.79
C LEU A 116 3.32 -3.25 16.01
N ARG A 117 3.82 -2.21 16.69
CA ARG A 117 4.77 -1.25 16.15
C ARG A 117 5.96 -1.13 17.08
N TRP A 118 7.16 -1.31 16.54
CA TRP A 118 8.42 -1.09 17.24
C TRP A 118 9.28 -0.07 16.47
N ASP A 119 9.48 1.12 17.04
CA ASP A 119 10.08 2.27 16.33
C ASP A 119 11.26 2.89 17.11
N THR A 120 12.47 2.49 16.74
CA THR A 120 13.73 3.03 17.29
C THR A 120 14.39 4.04 16.37
N ARG A 121 13.67 4.55 15.35
CA ARG A 121 14.22 5.53 14.42
C ARG A 121 14.64 6.80 15.16
N ASN A 122 15.76 7.36 14.75
CA ASN A 122 16.27 8.61 15.29
C ASN A 122 15.46 9.85 14.83
N ASP A 123 14.79 9.75 13.68
CA ASP A 123 13.87 10.76 13.14
C ASP A 123 12.71 10.03 12.43
N ARG A 124 11.47 10.54 12.58
CA ARG A 124 10.27 9.88 12.04
C ARG A 124 10.03 10.19 10.56
N VAL A 125 10.56 11.31 10.06
CA VAL A 125 10.29 11.86 8.73
C VAL A 125 11.47 11.61 7.79
N ASP A 126 12.70 11.73 8.27
CA ASP A 126 13.91 11.46 7.49
C ASP A 126 14.94 10.66 8.31
N PRO A 127 14.63 9.40 8.64
CA PRO A 127 15.51 8.57 9.46
C PRO A 127 16.90 8.40 8.85
N ALA A 128 17.90 8.38 9.72
CA ALA A 128 19.30 8.08 9.37
C ALA A 128 19.81 6.82 10.10
N ALA A 129 19.19 6.46 11.22
CA ALA A 129 19.53 5.28 11.99
C ALA A 129 18.30 4.74 12.75
N GLY A 130 18.30 3.43 13.01
CA GLY A 130 17.28 2.78 13.84
C GLY A 130 16.48 1.73 13.07
N TRP A 131 15.38 1.30 13.67
CA TRP A 131 14.47 0.30 13.12
C TRP A 131 13.05 0.82 13.16
N LEU A 132 12.26 0.44 12.16
CA LEU A 132 10.81 0.46 12.21
C LEU A 132 10.32 -0.94 11.89
N VAL A 133 9.55 -1.53 12.80
CA VAL A 133 8.88 -2.81 12.57
C VAL A 133 7.40 -2.59 12.79
N GLU A 134 6.60 -2.92 11.79
CA GLU A 134 5.14 -2.88 11.85
C GLU A 134 4.64 -4.27 11.49
N ALA A 135 3.85 -4.86 12.37
CA ALA A 135 3.26 -6.16 12.17
C ALA A 135 1.77 -6.10 12.47
N GLU A 136 1.00 -6.82 11.68
CA GLU A 136 -0.45 -6.86 11.75
C GLU A 136 -0.94 -8.25 11.41
N VAL A 137 -1.96 -8.69 12.13
CA VAL A 137 -2.72 -9.89 11.82
C VAL A 137 -4.20 -9.57 11.95
N GLU A 138 -4.99 -10.01 10.99
CA GLU A 138 -6.44 -9.93 11.04
C GLU A 138 -7.01 -11.33 10.85
N GLN A 139 -7.91 -11.71 11.76
CA GLN A 139 -8.71 -12.91 11.68
C GLN A 139 -10.15 -12.51 11.38
N GLY A 140 -10.65 -12.85 10.20
CA GLY A 140 -12.08 -12.87 9.90
C GLY A 140 -12.73 -14.01 10.68
N LEU A 141 -13.80 -13.70 11.42
CA LEU A 141 -14.49 -14.62 12.32
C LEU A 141 -15.76 -15.19 11.70
N GLU A 142 -16.57 -14.32 11.10
CA GLU A 142 -17.85 -14.67 10.48
C GLU A 142 -18.35 -13.49 9.64
N GLY A 143 -19.33 -13.75 8.78
CA GLY A 143 -19.92 -12.76 7.90
C GLY A 143 -20.71 -13.37 6.75
N ASP A 144 -21.46 -12.53 6.04
CA ASP A 144 -22.13 -12.87 4.79
C ASP A 144 -21.56 -11.99 3.69
N LEU A 145 -20.34 -12.33 3.28
CA LEU A 145 -19.65 -11.64 2.20
C LEU A 145 -20.06 -12.23 0.85
N ARG A 146 -20.34 -11.36 -0.11
CA ARG A 146 -20.78 -11.74 -1.46
C ARG A 146 -20.04 -10.95 -2.52
N TYR A 147 -19.84 -11.57 -3.68
CA TYR A 147 -19.22 -10.93 -4.84
C TYR A 147 -19.94 -11.35 -6.12
N LEU A 148 -19.81 -10.53 -7.15
CA LEU A 148 -20.31 -10.84 -8.48
C LEU A 148 -19.19 -11.43 -9.32
N ALA A 149 -19.48 -12.51 -10.02
CA ALA A 149 -18.57 -13.14 -10.98
C ALA A 149 -19.35 -13.70 -12.16
N TYR A 150 -18.67 -13.86 -13.29
CA TYR A 150 -19.25 -14.56 -14.43
C TYR A 150 -19.59 -16.00 -14.08
N ASP A 151 -20.71 -16.48 -14.62
CA ASP A 151 -21.14 -17.85 -14.46
C ASP A 151 -20.22 -18.79 -15.27
N PRO A 152 -19.44 -19.67 -14.62
CA PRO A 152 -18.57 -20.62 -15.29
C PRO A 152 -19.34 -21.67 -16.09
N ALA A 153 -20.68 -21.75 -15.97
CA ALA A 153 -21.51 -22.60 -16.82
C ALA A 153 -21.55 -22.16 -18.29
N PHE A 154 -21.08 -20.95 -18.61
CA PHE A 154 -21.08 -20.38 -19.97
C PHE A 154 -19.66 -20.03 -20.43
N PRO A 155 -18.71 -21.00 -20.49
CA PRO A 155 -17.34 -20.71 -20.91
C PRO A 155 -17.30 -20.34 -22.40
N GLY A 156 -16.65 -19.22 -22.72
CA GLY A 156 -16.49 -18.74 -24.10
C GLY A 156 -17.70 -17.99 -24.67
N ASP A 157 -18.75 -17.79 -23.87
CA ASP A 157 -19.79 -16.82 -24.20
C ASP A 157 -19.17 -15.40 -24.20
N PRO A 158 -19.41 -14.58 -25.24
CA PRO A 158 -18.96 -13.19 -25.26
C PRO A 158 -19.61 -12.31 -24.18
N ASP A 159 -20.77 -12.70 -23.62
CA ASP A 159 -21.46 -11.98 -22.54
C ASP A 159 -22.07 -12.96 -21.53
N PRO A 160 -21.26 -13.67 -20.74
CA PRO A 160 -21.75 -14.67 -19.81
C PRO A 160 -22.57 -14.02 -18.69
N PRO A 161 -23.64 -14.67 -18.19
CA PRO A 161 -24.44 -14.10 -17.12
C PRO A 161 -23.60 -13.91 -15.85
N VAL A 162 -23.81 -12.79 -15.17
CA VAL A 162 -23.17 -12.49 -13.89
C VAL A 162 -24.01 -13.07 -12.77
N VAL A 163 -23.37 -13.82 -11.86
CA VAL A 163 -24.02 -14.44 -10.71
C VAL A 163 -23.39 -13.96 -9.40
N GLU A 164 -24.22 -13.84 -8.37
CA GLU A 164 -23.77 -13.58 -7.00
C GLU A 164 -23.24 -14.86 -6.37
N ARG A 165 -22.09 -14.77 -5.71
CA ARG A 165 -21.42 -15.86 -5.02
C ARG A 165 -21.01 -15.44 -3.62
N SER A 166 -20.99 -16.39 -2.69
CA SER A 166 -20.45 -16.18 -1.34
C SER A 166 -18.92 -16.16 -1.36
N ALA A 167 -18.32 -15.17 -0.71
CA ALA A 167 -16.90 -15.12 -0.36
C ALA A 167 -16.68 -15.64 1.06
N THR A 168 -15.47 -16.13 1.36
CA THR A 168 -15.13 -16.53 2.72
C THR A 168 -15.00 -15.31 3.63
N ALA A 169 -15.75 -15.30 4.73
CA ALA A 169 -15.58 -14.33 5.82
C ALA A 169 -14.63 -14.84 6.92
N GLU A 170 -14.38 -16.14 6.93
CA GLU A 170 -13.37 -16.78 7.78
C GLU A 170 -12.04 -16.81 7.01
N PHE A 171 -11.10 -15.97 7.41
CA PHE A 171 -9.78 -15.87 6.79
C PHE A 171 -8.75 -15.38 7.79
N THR A 172 -7.48 -15.69 7.52
CA THR A 172 -6.34 -15.11 8.23
C THR A 172 -5.53 -14.29 7.24
N THR A 173 -5.19 -13.05 7.58
CA THR A 173 -4.21 -12.26 6.83
C THR A 173 -3.18 -11.67 7.77
N ALA A 174 -1.92 -11.64 7.34
CA ALA A 174 -0.82 -11.07 8.09
C ALA A 174 -0.04 -10.10 7.21
N ARG A 175 0.39 -8.98 7.82
CA ARG A 175 1.27 -7.98 7.21
C ARG A 175 2.47 -7.76 8.12
N LEU A 176 3.66 -7.69 7.55
CA LEU A 176 4.91 -7.41 8.25
C LEU A 176 5.72 -6.44 7.39
N ASP A 177 6.08 -5.28 7.91
CA ASP A 177 6.98 -4.29 7.31
C ASP A 177 8.14 -4.03 8.27
N VAL A 178 9.35 -4.38 7.84
CA VAL A 178 10.59 -4.24 8.61
C VAL A 178 11.51 -3.31 7.86
N ARG A 179 11.86 -2.18 8.49
CA ARG A 179 12.81 -1.20 7.96
C ARG A 179 14.00 -1.03 8.86
N ARG A 180 15.18 -0.98 8.25
CA ARG A 180 16.46 -0.74 8.92
C ARG A 180 17.17 0.43 8.27
N TYR A 181 17.47 1.44 9.07
CA TYR A 181 18.25 2.61 8.67
C TYR A 181 19.64 2.55 9.30
N LEU A 182 20.66 2.76 8.48
CA LEU A 182 22.07 2.65 8.83
C LEU A 182 22.81 3.90 8.36
N ARG A 183 23.41 4.64 9.29
CA ARG A 183 24.36 5.69 8.96
C ARG A 183 25.71 5.04 8.65
N VAL A 184 26.11 5.03 7.38
CA VAL A 184 27.36 4.41 6.93
C VAL A 184 28.50 5.42 6.80
N GLY A 185 28.20 6.72 6.86
CA GLY A 185 29.20 7.78 6.93
C GLY A 185 28.61 9.13 7.37
N PRO A 186 29.42 10.20 7.42
CA PRO A 186 28.95 11.53 7.79
C PRO A 186 27.84 12.04 6.88
N HIS A 187 27.94 11.73 5.58
CA HIS A 187 27.06 12.16 4.50
C HIS A 187 26.37 11.00 3.77
N SER A 188 26.51 9.78 4.28
CA SER A 188 25.99 8.58 3.61
C SER A 188 25.10 7.78 4.55
N ARG A 189 23.97 7.32 4.03
CA ARG A 189 23.06 6.42 4.72
C ARG A 189 22.58 5.31 3.80
N PHE A 190 22.23 4.20 4.41
CA PHE A 190 21.66 3.04 3.77
C PHE A 190 20.36 2.66 4.46
N ALA A 191 19.32 2.39 3.70
CA ALA A 191 18.02 1.96 4.19
C ALA A 191 17.64 0.64 3.53
N LEU A 192 17.10 -0.27 4.33
CA LEU A 192 16.56 -1.55 3.89
C LEU A 192 15.11 -1.63 4.33
N ARG A 193 14.25 -2.20 3.48
CA ARG A 193 12.88 -2.57 3.80
C ARG A 193 12.60 -3.97 3.31
N ALA A 194 12.00 -4.79 4.17
CA ALA A 194 11.42 -6.07 3.82
C ALA A 194 9.95 -6.04 4.22
N ALA A 195 9.06 -6.38 3.30
CA ALA A 195 7.64 -6.44 3.55
C ALA A 195 7.05 -7.78 3.08
N PHE A 196 6.11 -8.31 3.86
CA PHE A 196 5.27 -9.44 3.53
C PHE A 196 3.83 -9.06 3.80
N ALA A 197 2.91 -9.46 2.93
CA ALA A 197 1.48 -9.28 3.15
C ALA A 197 0.71 -10.41 2.49
N GLY A 198 -0.19 -11.06 3.22
CA GLY A 198 -1.06 -12.09 2.66
C GLY A 198 -1.57 -13.12 3.66
N SER A 199 -2.24 -14.15 3.15
CA SER A 199 -2.71 -15.27 3.98
C SER A 199 -1.52 -16.13 4.44
N PRO A 200 -1.39 -16.46 5.74
CA PRO A 200 -0.38 -17.40 6.24
C PRO A 200 -0.79 -18.88 6.12
N ASP A 201 -2.05 -19.17 5.79
CA ASP A 201 -2.68 -20.50 5.87
C ASP A 201 -3.18 -21.04 4.52
N ASP A 202 -2.70 -20.46 3.42
CA ASP A 202 -3.06 -20.79 2.03
C ASP A 202 -4.54 -20.50 1.70
N GLY A 203 -5.24 -19.79 2.58
CA GLY A 203 -6.62 -19.36 2.39
C GLY A 203 -6.77 -18.23 1.38
N ALA A 204 -7.87 -18.26 0.61
CA ALA A 204 -8.22 -17.17 -0.29
C ALA A 204 -8.59 -15.91 0.50
N LEU A 205 -8.07 -14.75 0.09
CA LEU A 205 -8.42 -13.48 0.72
C LEU A 205 -9.58 -12.80 -0.01
N PRO A 206 -10.51 -12.18 0.72
CA PRO A 206 -11.49 -11.29 0.09
C PRO A 206 -10.77 -10.12 -0.59
N ALA A 207 -11.34 -9.59 -1.68
CA ALA A 207 -10.68 -8.58 -2.52
C ALA A 207 -10.15 -7.37 -1.75
N GLN A 208 -10.89 -6.88 -0.74
CA GLN A 208 -10.46 -5.80 0.16
C GLN A 208 -9.26 -6.12 1.09
N ARG A 209 -8.69 -7.34 0.99
CA ARG A 209 -7.50 -7.79 1.72
C ARG A 209 -6.41 -8.37 0.81
N GLN A 210 -6.63 -8.39 -0.50
CA GLN A 210 -5.64 -8.80 -1.49
C GLN A 210 -4.53 -7.74 -1.63
N HIS A 211 -3.51 -8.08 -2.41
CA HIS A 211 -2.25 -7.35 -2.54
C HIS A 211 -1.81 -7.19 -3.98
N VAL A 212 -1.14 -6.08 -4.28
CA VAL A 212 -0.59 -5.80 -5.61
C VAL A 212 0.82 -5.22 -5.51
N LEU A 213 1.67 -5.53 -6.49
CA LEU A 213 2.98 -4.90 -6.66
C LEU A 213 3.07 -4.21 -8.04
N GLY A 214 4.07 -3.35 -8.20
CA GLY A 214 4.26 -2.51 -9.38
C GLY A 214 3.96 -1.04 -9.09
N GLY A 215 4.76 -0.15 -9.68
CA GLY A 215 4.67 1.30 -9.49
C GLY A 215 5.50 1.84 -8.34
N GLU A 216 5.40 3.16 -8.15
CA GLU A 216 6.40 4.04 -7.54
C GLU A 216 6.66 3.80 -6.05
N GLY A 217 5.76 3.11 -5.35
CA GLY A 217 5.91 2.78 -3.94
C GLY A 217 6.25 1.32 -3.65
N THR A 218 6.35 0.48 -4.69
CA THR A 218 6.78 -0.93 -4.59
C THR A 218 7.93 -1.21 -5.57
N LEU A 219 7.61 -1.48 -6.83
CA LEU A 219 8.56 -1.77 -7.91
C LEU A 219 8.46 -0.66 -8.98
N PRO A 220 9.14 0.48 -8.78
CA PRO A 220 9.03 1.66 -9.64
C PRO A 220 9.49 1.44 -11.09
N GLY A 221 10.28 0.40 -11.37
CA GLY A 221 10.68 0.06 -12.74
C GLY A 221 9.57 -0.56 -13.58
N TYR A 222 8.45 -0.93 -12.97
CA TYR A 222 7.29 -1.53 -13.62
C TYR A 222 6.07 -0.61 -13.52
N ASP A 223 5.11 -0.85 -14.41
CA ASP A 223 3.84 -0.14 -14.39
C ASP A 223 3.09 -0.34 -13.07
N ARG A 224 2.22 0.62 -12.78
CA ARG A 224 1.36 0.57 -11.59
C ARG A 224 0.49 -0.68 -11.66
N TRP A 225 0.56 -1.50 -10.61
CA TRP A 225 -0.17 -2.78 -10.53
C TRP A 225 0.20 -3.81 -11.58
N ALA A 226 1.41 -3.74 -12.14
CA ALA A 226 1.92 -4.74 -13.07
C ALA A 226 1.86 -6.18 -12.53
N PHE A 227 1.82 -6.36 -11.21
CA PHE A 227 1.73 -7.66 -10.55
C PHE A 227 0.50 -7.70 -9.63
N ASP A 228 -0.68 -7.80 -10.24
CA ASP A 228 -1.98 -7.88 -9.57
C ASP A 228 -2.70 -9.22 -9.80
N CYS A 229 -1.96 -10.24 -10.26
CA CYS A 229 -2.50 -11.55 -10.59
C CYS A 229 -3.63 -11.50 -11.63
N GLY A 230 -3.56 -10.59 -12.60
CA GLY A 230 -4.48 -10.51 -13.75
C GLY A 230 -5.80 -9.82 -13.43
N ALA A 231 -5.87 -9.05 -12.34
CA ALA A 231 -7.10 -8.41 -11.90
C ALA A 231 -7.59 -7.37 -12.92
N ARG A 232 -6.66 -6.60 -13.49
CA ARG A 232 -6.95 -5.52 -14.44
C ARG A 232 -7.04 -5.98 -15.89
N ASP A 233 -6.52 -7.16 -16.22
CA ASP A 233 -6.64 -7.77 -17.54
C ASP A 233 -7.92 -8.62 -17.69
N ALA A 234 -8.56 -8.97 -16.56
CA ALA A 234 -9.82 -9.68 -16.55
C ALA A 234 -10.98 -8.80 -17.05
N VAL A 235 -11.98 -9.44 -17.65
CA VAL A 235 -13.18 -8.75 -18.16
C VAL A 235 -13.92 -8.08 -16.98
N PRO A 236 -14.19 -6.77 -17.03
CA PRO A 236 -14.87 -6.05 -15.95
C PRO A 236 -16.30 -6.52 -15.71
N VAL A 237 -16.69 -6.64 -14.44
CA VAL A 237 -18.05 -7.02 -14.02
C VAL A 237 -18.75 -5.79 -13.45
N ASP A 238 -19.81 -5.34 -14.11
CA ASP A 238 -20.61 -4.16 -13.69
C ASP A 238 -19.74 -2.88 -13.53
N SER A 239 -18.82 -2.65 -14.48
CA SER A 239 -17.86 -1.53 -14.44
C SER A 239 -16.87 -1.56 -13.26
N PHE A 240 -16.55 -2.75 -12.74
CA PHE A 240 -15.47 -2.96 -11.77
C PHE A 240 -14.49 -4.03 -12.28
N THR A 241 -13.22 -3.96 -11.85
CA THR A 241 -12.36 -5.15 -11.97
C THR A 241 -12.91 -6.23 -11.03
N PRO A 242 -12.90 -7.52 -11.42
CA PRO A 242 -13.60 -8.58 -10.69
C PRO A 242 -13.01 -8.87 -9.29
N TYR A 243 -11.76 -8.49 -9.06
CA TYR A 243 -11.06 -8.58 -7.78
C TYR A 243 -9.95 -7.50 -7.74
N TYR A 244 -9.19 -7.43 -6.65
CA TYR A 244 -8.16 -6.39 -6.48
C TYR A 244 -6.76 -6.86 -6.87
N GLY A 245 -6.37 -8.07 -6.46
CA GLY A 245 -5.01 -8.54 -6.60
C GLY A 245 -4.75 -9.98 -6.18
N CYS A 246 -3.50 -10.21 -5.77
CA CYS A 246 -2.97 -11.48 -5.29
C CYS A 246 -3.30 -11.73 -3.81
N ASP A 247 -3.26 -12.99 -3.36
CA ASP A 247 -3.47 -13.33 -1.94
C ASP A 247 -2.19 -13.15 -1.10
N ARG A 248 -1.02 -13.12 -1.75
CA ARG A 248 0.29 -12.99 -1.12
C ARG A 248 1.20 -12.05 -1.88
N SER A 249 2.03 -11.35 -1.15
CA SER A 249 3.12 -10.55 -1.69
C SER A 249 4.33 -10.53 -0.76
N VAL A 250 5.51 -10.46 -1.36
CA VAL A 250 6.77 -10.14 -0.70
C VAL A 250 7.46 -9.02 -1.46
N LEU A 251 8.10 -8.13 -0.71
CA LEU A 251 8.83 -6.99 -1.25
C LEU A 251 10.11 -6.78 -0.44
N PHE A 252 11.20 -6.54 -1.15
CA PHE A 252 12.48 -6.10 -0.60
C PHE A 252 12.91 -4.83 -1.32
N GLN A 253 13.39 -3.85 -0.58
CA GLN A 253 13.85 -2.58 -1.11
C GLN A 253 15.13 -2.17 -0.40
N ALA A 254 16.12 -1.71 -1.17
CA ALA A 254 17.38 -1.18 -0.67
C ALA A 254 17.62 0.21 -1.25
N GLU A 255 18.03 1.16 -0.41
CA GLU A 255 18.32 2.53 -0.81
C GLU A 255 19.63 3.01 -0.18
N TYR A 256 20.53 3.52 -1.02
CA TYR A 256 21.72 4.25 -0.61
C TYR A 256 21.55 5.74 -0.93
N ARG A 257 21.83 6.61 0.04
CA ARG A 257 21.79 8.07 -0.13
C ARG A 257 23.12 8.69 0.23
N HIS A 258 23.60 9.61 -0.60
CA HIS A 258 24.84 10.36 -0.38
C HIS A 258 24.65 11.86 -0.60
N ALA A 259 24.92 12.68 0.43
CA ALA A 259 24.90 14.13 0.35
C ALA A 259 26.25 14.69 -0.13
N PHE A 260 26.28 15.42 -1.24
CA PHE A 260 27.55 15.80 -1.90
C PHE A 260 27.91 17.30 -1.85
N LEU A 261 27.16 18.14 -1.13
CA LEU A 261 27.44 19.60 -0.98
C LEU A 261 27.66 20.10 0.47
N GLY A 262 27.81 19.21 1.44
CA GLY A 262 28.15 19.59 2.82
C GLY A 262 27.13 20.58 3.45
N SER A 263 27.61 21.59 4.17
CA SER A 263 26.78 22.64 4.81
C SER A 263 26.42 23.81 3.90
N GLY A 264 26.94 23.85 2.66
CA GLY A 264 26.74 24.97 1.74
C GLY A 264 25.35 25.00 1.11
N GLY A 265 24.73 23.83 0.94
CA GLY A 265 23.41 23.66 0.32
C GLY A 265 23.26 24.25 -1.09
N LEU A 266 22.11 24.00 -1.70
CA LEU A 266 21.64 24.63 -2.93
C LEU A 266 20.45 25.51 -2.58
N GLY A 267 20.55 26.80 -2.88
CA GLY A 267 19.42 27.73 -2.80
C GLY A 267 18.50 27.58 -4.01
N LEU A 268 17.39 26.85 -3.87
CA LEU A 268 16.42 26.63 -4.95
C LEU A 268 15.78 27.92 -5.44
N GLY A 269 15.60 28.91 -4.56
CA GLY A 269 15.04 30.20 -4.94
C GLY A 269 15.94 30.96 -5.89
N ARG A 270 17.22 31.00 -5.54
CA ARG A 270 18.25 31.62 -6.39
C ARG A 270 18.41 30.92 -7.73
N LEU A 271 18.32 29.59 -7.74
CA LEU A 271 18.41 28.79 -8.97
C LEU A 271 17.22 29.03 -9.91
N LEU A 272 16.01 29.13 -9.35
CA LEU A 272 14.76 29.29 -10.10
C LEU A 272 14.32 30.76 -10.29
N GLY A 273 15.10 31.73 -9.80
CA GLY A 273 14.77 33.15 -9.87
C GLY A 273 13.55 33.55 -9.04
N LEU A 274 13.28 32.85 -7.94
CA LEU A 274 12.14 33.07 -7.04
C LEU A 274 12.56 33.91 -5.83
N ASP A 275 11.65 34.76 -5.33
CA ASP A 275 11.88 35.66 -4.18
C ASP A 275 12.00 34.94 -2.82
N PHE A 276 11.89 33.61 -2.78
CA PHE A 276 12.08 32.78 -1.59
C PHE A 276 13.19 31.77 -1.83
N ASP A 277 14.17 31.67 -0.91
CA ASP A 277 15.29 30.74 -1.05
C ASP A 277 15.14 29.54 -0.09
N LEU A 278 15.01 28.34 -0.67
CA LEU A 278 15.01 27.09 0.08
C LEU A 278 16.39 26.43 -0.06
N VAL A 279 17.23 26.55 0.96
CA VAL A 279 18.53 25.88 1.01
C VAL A 279 18.31 24.39 1.25
N THR A 280 18.64 23.56 0.27
CA THR A 280 18.54 22.10 0.37
C THR A 280 19.90 21.46 0.19
N ASN A 281 20.19 20.39 0.92
CA ASN A 281 21.36 19.56 0.63
C ASN A 281 20.95 18.51 -0.40
N PRO A 282 21.45 18.58 -1.65
CA PRO A 282 21.15 17.58 -2.64
C PRO A 282 21.78 16.24 -2.22
N GLU A 283 21.02 15.18 -2.44
CA GLU A 283 21.48 13.83 -2.20
C GLU A 283 21.31 13.00 -3.46
N LEU A 284 22.37 12.27 -3.81
CA LEU A 284 22.30 11.21 -4.80
C LEU A 284 21.65 10.01 -4.14
N VAL A 285 20.69 9.41 -4.82
CA VAL A 285 19.98 8.20 -4.39
C VAL A 285 20.28 7.09 -5.39
N VAL A 286 20.62 5.91 -4.89
CA VAL A 286 20.74 4.68 -5.66
C VAL A 286 19.88 3.64 -4.97
N PHE A 287 19.04 2.93 -5.71
CA PHE A 287 18.15 1.93 -5.12
C PHE A 287 18.01 0.70 -6.00
N ALA A 288 17.60 -0.39 -5.36
CA ALA A 288 17.23 -1.64 -6.01
C ALA A 288 16.08 -2.26 -5.23
N ASP A 289 15.10 -2.79 -5.96
CA ASP A 289 13.90 -3.37 -5.40
C ASP A 289 13.65 -4.75 -6.00
N ALA A 290 13.04 -5.62 -5.21
CA ALA A 290 12.70 -6.95 -5.64
C ALA A 290 11.38 -7.39 -5.00
N GLY A 291 10.46 -7.96 -5.77
CA GLY A 291 9.16 -8.34 -5.26
C GLY A 291 8.51 -9.46 -6.04
N ARG A 292 7.54 -10.11 -5.39
CA ARG A 292 6.72 -11.17 -5.97
C ARG A 292 5.34 -11.12 -5.36
N ALA A 293 4.31 -11.23 -6.19
CA ALA A 293 2.93 -11.36 -5.76
C ALA A 293 2.28 -12.56 -6.44
N TRP A 294 1.53 -13.35 -5.69
CA TRP A 294 0.96 -14.61 -6.19
C TRP A 294 -0.28 -15.06 -5.42
N ILE A 295 -0.96 -16.04 -6.00
CA ILE A 295 -2.11 -16.75 -5.45
C ILE A 295 -1.73 -18.24 -5.35
N GLU A 296 -2.10 -18.91 -4.28
CA GLU A 296 -1.88 -20.35 -4.15
C GLU A 296 -2.84 -21.13 -5.05
N ALA A 297 -2.41 -22.28 -5.55
CA ALA A 297 -3.21 -23.06 -6.49
C ALA A 297 -4.55 -23.50 -5.85
N GLU A 298 -4.53 -23.79 -4.57
CA GLU A 298 -5.66 -24.16 -3.72
C GLU A 298 -6.61 -22.97 -3.48
N SER A 299 -6.07 -21.74 -3.45
CA SER A 299 -6.85 -20.51 -3.19
C SER A 299 -7.36 -19.83 -4.45
N ARG A 300 -6.95 -20.26 -5.65
CA ARG A 300 -7.24 -19.58 -6.93
C ARG A 300 -8.72 -19.25 -7.17
N GLY A 301 -9.64 -20.12 -6.74
CA GLY A 301 -11.06 -19.96 -7.01
C GLY A 301 -11.34 -19.86 -8.51
N THR A 302 -11.98 -18.77 -8.95
CA THR A 302 -12.29 -18.48 -10.36
C THR A 302 -11.22 -17.63 -11.06
N ARG A 303 -10.11 -17.29 -10.38
CA ARG A 303 -9.04 -16.45 -10.93
C ARG A 303 -8.18 -17.26 -11.90
N VAL A 304 -7.88 -16.66 -13.04
CA VAL A 304 -7.19 -17.34 -14.17
C VAL A 304 -5.67 -17.25 -14.00
N GLU A 305 -5.16 -16.12 -13.52
CA GLU A 305 -3.73 -15.90 -13.32
C GLU A 305 -3.33 -16.07 -11.86
N LEU A 306 -2.19 -16.74 -11.63
CA LEU A 306 -1.66 -17.01 -10.29
C LEU A 306 -0.61 -15.98 -9.84
N GLY A 307 -0.32 -14.98 -10.67
CA GLY A 307 0.78 -14.04 -10.46
C GLY A 307 2.14 -14.58 -10.93
N THR A 308 3.22 -14.00 -10.44
CA THR A 308 4.56 -14.31 -10.93
C THR A 308 5.17 -15.52 -10.24
N SER A 309 5.81 -16.40 -11.01
CA SER A 309 6.64 -17.50 -10.48
C SER A 309 7.97 -16.99 -9.93
N ASP A 310 8.55 -15.99 -10.61
CA ASP A 310 9.86 -15.46 -10.33
C ASP A 310 9.81 -14.09 -9.64
N LEU A 311 10.91 -13.77 -8.96
CA LEU A 311 11.14 -12.47 -8.35
C LEU A 311 11.36 -11.41 -9.43
N GLN A 312 10.57 -10.36 -9.37
CA GLN A 312 10.65 -9.20 -10.25
C GLN A 312 11.58 -8.20 -9.61
N VAL A 313 12.52 -7.66 -10.39
CA VAL A 313 13.61 -6.83 -9.86
C VAL A 313 13.70 -5.56 -10.69
N ASP A 314 13.88 -4.44 -10.02
CA ASP A 314 14.25 -3.18 -10.66
C ASP A 314 15.43 -2.51 -9.94
N ALA A 315 16.00 -1.50 -10.60
CA ALA A 315 16.98 -0.64 -9.98
C ALA A 315 16.84 0.78 -10.53
N GLY A 316 17.37 1.75 -9.78
CA GLY A 316 17.29 3.12 -10.22
C GLY A 316 18.22 4.08 -9.51
N LEU A 317 18.17 5.31 -10.01
CA LEU A 317 18.94 6.44 -9.55
C LEU A 317 18.00 7.60 -9.28
N GLY A 318 18.37 8.50 -8.38
CA GLY A 318 17.59 9.68 -8.11
C GLY A 318 18.40 10.82 -7.54
N LEU A 319 17.79 12.00 -7.60
CA LEU A 319 18.26 13.22 -6.96
C LEU A 319 17.19 13.67 -5.98
N ARG A 320 17.58 13.82 -4.72
CA ARG A 320 16.69 14.34 -3.67
C ARG A 320 17.11 15.74 -3.24
N LEU A 321 16.14 16.64 -3.21
CA LEU A 321 16.25 18.05 -2.83
C LEU A 321 15.30 18.31 -1.65
N GLY A 322 15.78 18.09 -0.43
CA GLY A 322 14.96 18.21 0.77
C GLY A 322 13.88 17.13 0.84
N ARG A 323 12.62 17.48 0.53
CA ARG A 323 11.48 16.53 0.48
C ARG A 323 11.09 16.13 -0.94
N LEU A 324 11.57 16.83 -1.96
CA LEU A 324 11.30 16.48 -3.35
C LEU A 324 12.36 15.48 -3.81
N GLY A 325 11.95 14.37 -4.41
CA GLY A 325 12.85 13.44 -5.06
C GLY A 325 12.46 13.21 -6.51
N LEU A 326 13.45 13.22 -7.40
CA LEU A 326 13.32 12.94 -8.82
C LEU A 326 14.07 11.63 -9.09
N TYR A 327 13.39 10.65 -9.67
CA TYR A 327 13.91 9.29 -9.80
C TYR A 327 13.71 8.74 -11.20
N LEU A 328 14.63 7.85 -11.59
CA LEU A 328 14.55 7.03 -12.78
C LEU A 328 14.76 5.58 -12.35
N ALA A 329 13.80 4.71 -12.67
CA ALA A 329 13.88 3.27 -12.42
C ALA A 329 13.85 2.50 -13.73
N VAL A 330 14.50 1.34 -13.77
CA VAL A 330 14.48 0.42 -14.90
C VAL A 330 14.16 -1.00 -14.43
N PRO A 331 13.28 -1.73 -15.14
CA PRO A 331 13.03 -3.13 -14.87
C PRO A 331 14.29 -3.95 -15.23
N LEU A 332 14.67 -4.89 -14.38
CA LEU A 332 15.80 -5.80 -14.59
C LEU A 332 15.34 -7.23 -14.90
N SER A 333 14.19 -7.65 -14.35
CA SER A 333 13.47 -8.82 -14.85
C SER A 333 12.52 -8.33 -15.95
N GLY A 334 12.55 -8.91 -17.16
CA GLY A 334 11.83 -8.37 -18.34
C GLY A 334 10.33 -8.11 -18.12
N GLY A 335 9.67 -7.38 -19.04
CA GLY A 335 8.22 -7.16 -19.01
C GLY A 335 7.75 -5.70 -18.98
N ALA A 336 8.65 -4.72 -18.91
CA ALA A 336 8.28 -3.29 -19.01
C ALA A 336 9.12 -2.56 -20.08
N ASP A 337 8.46 -1.63 -20.79
CA ASP A 337 8.95 -0.97 -22.01
C ASP A 337 9.80 0.29 -21.72
N GLY A 338 10.82 0.13 -20.87
CA GLY A 338 11.86 1.13 -20.66
C GLY A 338 11.88 1.80 -19.28
N PRO A 339 12.66 2.89 -19.14
CA PRO A 339 12.83 3.53 -17.85
C PRO A 339 11.59 4.32 -17.43
N ASN A 340 11.19 4.19 -16.17
CA ASN A 340 10.13 4.98 -15.56
C ASN A 340 10.72 6.18 -14.80
N PHE A 341 10.30 7.39 -15.18
CA PHE A 341 10.62 8.61 -14.45
C PHE A 341 9.48 8.96 -13.50
N PHE A 342 9.81 9.24 -12.24
CA PHE A 342 8.80 9.60 -11.25
C PHE A 342 9.31 10.59 -10.20
N ILE A 343 8.34 11.24 -9.57
CA ILE A 343 8.57 12.26 -8.54
C ILE A 343 7.99 11.74 -7.23
N ARG A 344 8.74 11.82 -6.14
CA ARG A 344 8.25 11.51 -4.78
C ARG A 344 8.23 12.76 -3.90
N LEU A 345 7.28 12.79 -2.97
CA LEU A 345 7.20 13.78 -1.89
C LEU A 345 7.45 13.10 -0.55
N GLY A 346 8.66 13.27 -0.03
CA GLY A 346 9.14 12.63 1.20
C GLY A 346 10.20 11.57 0.94
N PRO A 347 10.54 10.76 1.95
CA PRO A 347 11.41 9.61 1.76
C PRO A 347 10.72 8.50 0.96
N ARG A 348 11.53 7.77 0.18
CA ARG A 348 11.11 6.54 -0.48
C ARG A 348 10.95 5.39 0.54
N LEU A 349 11.89 5.29 1.50
CA LEU A 349 11.92 4.29 2.57
C LEU A 349 11.79 4.87 3.98
#